data_AF-A0A2S7J8A9-F1
#
_entry.id   AF-A0A2S7J8A9-F1
#
_cell.length_a   1.000
_cell.length_b   1.000
_cell.length_c   1.000
_cell.angle_alpha   90.00
_cell.angle_beta   90.00
_cell.angle_gamma   90.00
#
_symmetry.space_group_name_H-M   'P 1'
#
loop_
_entity.id
_entity.type
_entity.pdbx_description
1 polymer ?
#
loop_
_entity_poly.entity_id
_entity_poly.type
_entity_poly.pdbx_seq_one_letter_code
_entity_poly.pdbx_strand_id
1 'polypeptide(L)'
;MRRTTAWTFFFAATLAFGQSEDSALKMVKALRLGDNLAGLTYQIAKTTTTFKIVETTLNPQKADELLKAEMALVLPKYREQWNANLAQAWAPLMTAAEFDSVASDKQQSPFAGKFVSLQDKAGAAMKVNSEPLLKTVLKEVLSGVFEKATPKK
;
A
#
# COMPACT_ATOMS: atom_id res chain seq x y z
N MET A 1 -55.73 5.90 24.08
CA MET A 1 -54.57 6.81 24.31
C MET A 1 -53.47 6.44 23.32
N ARG A 2 -52.84 7.45 22.70
CA ARG A 2 -52.02 7.36 21.48
C ARG A 2 -50.62 6.77 21.73
N ARG A 3 -50.14 6.06 20.71
CA ARG A 3 -48.76 5.56 20.47
C ARG A 3 -47.74 6.70 20.30
N THR A 4 -46.46 6.43 20.57
CA THR A 4 -45.25 6.73 19.72
C THR A 4 -43.98 6.39 20.54
N THR A 5 -43.27 5.28 20.31
CA THR A 5 -42.19 5.04 19.31
C THR A 5 -41.10 6.12 19.24
N ALA A 6 -39.90 5.81 19.72
CA ALA A 6 -38.65 6.50 19.34
C ALA A 6 -37.48 5.51 19.39
N TRP A 7 -37.20 4.89 18.25
CA TRP A 7 -35.97 4.13 17.98
C TRP A 7 -35.55 4.48 16.56
N THR A 8 -34.63 5.43 16.40
CA THR A 8 -33.75 5.52 15.23
C THR A 8 -32.73 6.61 15.48
N PHE A 9 -31.45 6.30 15.21
CA PHE A 9 -30.37 7.17 14.69
C PHE A 9 -29.01 6.66 15.19
N PHE A 10 -28.55 5.53 14.64
CA PHE A 10 -27.15 5.08 14.76
C PHE A 10 -26.59 4.47 13.45
N PHE A 11 -27.19 4.78 12.30
CA PHE A 11 -26.80 4.17 11.00
C PHE A 11 -26.02 5.08 10.04
N ALA A 12 -25.82 6.37 10.35
CA ALA A 12 -25.21 7.32 9.41
C ALA A 12 -23.66 7.29 9.39
N ALA A 13 -23.01 6.97 10.51
CA ALA A 13 -21.55 7.05 10.63
C ALA A 13 -20.80 5.97 9.83
N THR A 14 -21.37 4.78 9.68
CA THR A 14 -20.74 3.67 8.93
C THR A 14 -20.76 3.90 7.42
N LEU A 15 -21.80 4.53 6.89
CA LEU A 15 -21.93 4.86 5.47
C LEU A 15 -20.89 5.91 5.02
N ALA A 16 -20.68 6.95 5.84
CA ALA A 16 -19.73 8.02 5.54
C ALA A 16 -18.26 7.52 5.54
N PHE A 17 -17.92 6.58 6.42
CA PHE A 17 -16.58 5.97 6.46
C PHE A 17 -16.31 5.11 5.22
N GLY A 18 -17.27 4.26 4.82
CA GLY A 18 -17.14 3.43 3.61
C GLY A 18 -17.01 4.25 2.32
N GLN A 19 -17.78 5.34 2.19
CA GLN A 19 -17.65 6.25 1.05
C GLN A 19 -16.30 6.97 0.99
N SER A 20 -15.70 7.26 2.15
CA SER A 20 -14.37 7.85 2.23
C SER A 20 -13.29 6.86 1.78
N GLU A 21 -13.40 5.58 2.15
CA GLU A 21 -12.45 4.53 1.76
C GLU A 21 -12.46 4.26 0.24
N ASP A 22 -13.64 4.19 -0.38
CA ASP A 22 -13.75 4.01 -1.84
C ASP A 22 -13.13 5.18 -2.61
N SER A 23 -13.36 6.42 -2.14
CA SER A 23 -12.83 7.63 -2.76
C SER A 23 -11.32 7.75 -2.53
N ALA A 24 -10.84 7.36 -1.34
CA ALA A 24 -9.42 7.24 -1.05
C ALA A 24 -8.75 6.20 -1.97
N LEU A 25 -9.39 5.06 -2.23
CA LEU A 25 -8.88 4.04 -3.16
C LEU A 25 -8.80 4.57 -4.60
N LYS A 26 -9.82 5.30 -5.07
CA LYS A 26 -9.79 5.98 -6.38
C LYS A 26 -8.60 6.94 -6.46
N MET A 27 -8.41 7.77 -5.43
CA MET A 27 -7.28 8.69 -5.36
C MET A 27 -5.93 7.94 -5.38
N VAL A 28 -5.78 6.88 -4.57
CA VAL A 28 -4.56 6.03 -4.53
C VAL A 28 -4.23 5.49 -5.92
N LYS A 29 -5.23 5.01 -6.66
CA LYS A 29 -5.07 4.49 -8.03
C LYS A 29 -4.75 5.62 -9.02
N ALA A 30 -5.48 6.74 -8.98
CA ALA A 30 -5.30 7.88 -9.89
C ALA A 30 -3.92 8.54 -9.75
N LEU A 31 -3.41 8.65 -8.53
CA LEU A 31 -2.10 9.22 -8.23
C LEU A 31 -0.97 8.18 -8.21
N ARG A 32 -1.28 6.90 -8.47
CA ARG A 32 -0.31 5.79 -8.47
C ARG A 32 0.48 5.66 -7.16
N LEU A 33 -0.13 5.99 -6.03
CA LEU A 33 0.56 5.96 -4.73
C LEU A 33 1.07 4.56 -4.36
N GLY A 34 0.39 3.51 -4.84
CA GLY A 34 0.78 2.12 -4.63
C GLY A 34 2.06 1.68 -5.32
N ASP A 35 2.60 2.45 -6.27
CA ASP A 35 3.84 2.09 -6.95
C ASP A 35 5.06 2.12 -6.00
N ASN A 36 4.92 2.74 -4.82
CA ASN A 36 5.94 2.73 -3.78
C ASN A 36 6.24 1.31 -3.22
N LEU A 37 5.35 0.33 -3.40
CA LEU A 37 5.57 -1.05 -2.94
C LEU A 37 6.86 -1.65 -3.52
N ALA A 38 7.12 -1.41 -4.81
CA ALA A 38 8.30 -1.92 -5.48
C ALA A 38 9.59 -1.35 -4.88
N GLY A 39 9.63 -0.02 -4.70
CA GLY A 39 10.78 0.66 -4.10
C GLY A 39 11.06 0.17 -2.68
N LEU A 40 10.03 0.07 -1.84
CA LEU A 40 10.15 -0.40 -0.47
C LEU A 40 10.62 -1.87 -0.40
N THR A 41 10.01 -2.74 -1.21
CA THR A 41 10.38 -4.16 -1.24
C THR A 41 11.84 -4.32 -1.68
N TYR A 42 12.26 -3.61 -2.73
CA TYR A 42 13.64 -3.64 -3.21
C TYR A 42 14.63 -3.18 -2.14
N GLN A 43 14.38 -2.01 -1.53
CA GLN A 43 15.27 -1.46 -0.51
C GLN A 43 15.39 -2.39 0.70
N ILE A 44 14.27 -2.91 1.20
CA ILE A 44 14.29 -3.78 2.38
C ILE A 44 14.93 -5.13 2.05
N ALA A 45 14.59 -5.75 0.92
CA ALA A 45 15.19 -7.03 0.48
C ALA A 45 16.72 -6.97 0.50
N LYS A 46 17.31 -5.88 -0.02
CA LYS A 46 18.77 -5.70 -0.07
C LYS A 46 19.46 -5.55 1.28
N THR A 47 18.72 -5.24 2.34
CA THR A 47 19.27 -5.17 3.70
C THR A 47 19.28 -6.52 4.41
N THR A 48 18.57 -7.52 3.87
CA THR A 48 18.44 -8.84 4.50
C THR A 48 19.68 -9.71 4.36
N THR A 49 19.92 -10.56 5.36
CA THR A 49 20.99 -11.58 5.30
C THR A 49 20.79 -12.56 4.14
N THR A 50 19.53 -12.94 3.85
CA THR A 50 19.21 -13.83 2.73
C THR A 50 19.70 -13.27 1.40
N PHE A 51 19.46 -11.98 1.13
CA PHE A 51 19.93 -11.36 -0.11
C PHE A 51 21.46 -11.26 -0.17
N LYS A 52 22.12 -10.94 0.95
CA LYS A 52 23.60 -10.91 1.04
C LYS A 52 24.24 -12.26 0.71
N ILE A 53 23.61 -13.37 1.11
CA ILE A 53 24.06 -14.72 0.74
C ILE A 53 23.94 -14.93 -0.78
N VAL A 54 22.84 -14.48 -1.38
CA VAL A 54 22.62 -14.58 -2.83
C VAL A 54 23.64 -13.74 -3.60
N GLU A 55 23.93 -12.51 -3.17
CA GLU A 55 24.98 -11.67 -3.76
C GLU A 55 26.35 -12.36 -3.73
N THR A 56 26.68 -13.02 -2.62
CA THR A 56 27.93 -13.78 -2.49
C THR A 56 27.96 -15.00 -3.42
N THR A 57 26.81 -15.61 -3.69
CA THR A 57 26.69 -16.82 -4.52
C THR A 57 26.76 -16.52 -6.03
N LEU A 58 26.10 -15.46 -6.48
CA LEU A 58 25.94 -15.16 -7.92
C LEU A 58 26.79 -14.00 -8.43
N ASN A 59 27.29 -13.13 -7.56
CA ASN A 59 27.74 -11.75 -7.78
C ASN A 59 26.60 -10.69 -7.68
N PRO A 60 26.93 -9.42 -7.35
CA PRO A 60 25.92 -8.38 -7.09
C PRO A 60 25.00 -8.07 -8.28
N GLN A 61 25.53 -8.06 -9.50
CA GLN A 61 24.73 -7.75 -10.69
C GLN A 61 23.66 -8.83 -10.92
N LYS A 62 24.07 -10.10 -10.94
CA LYS A 62 23.15 -11.22 -11.15
C LYS A 62 22.13 -11.36 -10.02
N ALA A 63 22.53 -11.09 -8.77
CA ALA A 63 21.62 -11.07 -7.64
C ALA A 63 20.56 -9.97 -7.76
N ASP A 64 20.95 -8.76 -8.21
CA ASP A 64 20.02 -7.64 -8.42
C ASP A 64 19.04 -7.89 -9.57
N GLU A 65 19.51 -8.46 -10.68
CA GLU A 65 18.68 -8.90 -11.81
C GLU A 65 17.66 -9.95 -11.37
N LEU A 66 18.11 -10.95 -10.58
CA LEU A 66 17.23 -11.98 -10.05
C LEU A 66 16.19 -11.41 -9.07
N LEU A 67 16.58 -10.50 -8.18
CA LEU A 67 15.65 -9.82 -7.28
C LEU A 67 14.56 -9.07 -8.05
N LYS A 68 14.94 -8.30 -9.08
CA LYS A 68 13.99 -7.57 -9.93
C LYS A 68 13.04 -8.53 -10.65
N ALA A 69 13.56 -9.65 -11.15
CA ALA A 69 12.75 -10.67 -11.82
C ALA A 69 11.72 -11.30 -10.84
N GLU A 70 12.13 -11.68 -9.64
CA GLU A 70 11.20 -12.23 -8.64
C GLU A 70 10.16 -11.20 -8.19
N MET A 71 10.57 -9.95 -7.99
CA MET A 71 9.63 -8.88 -7.68
C MET A 71 8.58 -8.70 -8.78
N ALA A 72 8.97 -8.74 -10.05
CA ALA A 72 8.04 -8.62 -11.17
C ALA A 72 6.98 -9.75 -11.19
N LEU A 73 7.32 -10.94 -10.67
CA LEU A 73 6.39 -12.07 -10.53
C LEU A 73 5.49 -11.96 -9.29
N VAL A 74 6.04 -11.50 -8.17
CA VAL A 74 5.36 -11.53 -6.87
C VAL A 74 4.50 -10.29 -6.64
N LEU A 75 5.01 -9.09 -6.92
CA LEU A 75 4.32 -7.84 -6.58
C LEU A 75 2.91 -7.69 -7.17
N PRO A 76 2.62 -8.13 -8.42
CA PRO A 76 1.26 -8.02 -8.96
C PRO A 76 0.20 -8.72 -8.10
N LYS A 77 0.55 -9.81 -7.41
CA LYS A 77 -0.37 -10.58 -6.54
C LYS A 77 -0.85 -9.77 -5.34
N TYR A 78 -0.05 -8.80 -4.89
CA TYR A 78 -0.28 -8.04 -3.67
C TYR A 78 -0.68 -6.58 -3.92
N ARG A 79 -0.71 -6.14 -5.19
CA ARG A 79 -0.95 -4.75 -5.57
C ARG A 79 -2.32 -4.24 -5.11
N GLU A 80 -3.37 -5.04 -5.26
CA GLU A 80 -4.72 -4.62 -4.83
C GLU A 80 -4.82 -4.50 -3.31
N GLN A 81 -4.32 -5.48 -2.54
CA GLN A 81 -4.32 -5.40 -1.08
C GLN A 81 -3.46 -4.23 -0.57
N TRP A 82 -2.33 -3.96 -1.22
CA TRP A 82 -1.49 -2.80 -0.89
C TRP A 82 -2.21 -1.48 -1.11
N ASN A 83 -2.91 -1.34 -2.24
CA ASN A 83 -3.72 -0.16 -2.53
C ASN A 83 -4.87 0.00 -1.54
N ALA A 84 -5.50 -1.10 -1.10
CA ALA A 84 -6.53 -1.07 -0.07
C ALA A 84 -5.98 -0.59 1.27
N ASN A 85 -4.82 -1.09 1.71
CA ASN A 85 -4.18 -0.62 2.95
C ASN A 85 -3.80 0.86 2.88
N LEU A 86 -3.34 1.34 1.72
CA LEU A 86 -3.12 2.76 1.45
C LEU A 86 -4.41 3.58 1.60
N ALA A 87 -5.50 3.11 0.98
CA ALA A 87 -6.79 3.77 1.07
C ALA A 87 -7.28 3.86 2.52
N GLN A 88 -7.15 2.77 3.30
CA GLN A 88 -7.49 2.73 4.72
C GLN A 88 -6.64 3.68 5.57
N ALA A 89 -5.35 3.85 5.24
CA ALA A 89 -4.50 4.81 5.92
C ALA A 89 -4.91 6.26 5.64
N TRP A 90 -5.44 6.53 4.43
CA TRP A 90 -5.89 7.86 4.02
C TRP A 90 -7.32 8.19 4.50
N ALA A 91 -8.24 7.23 4.47
CA ALA A 91 -9.68 7.44 4.67
C ALA A 91 -10.07 8.28 5.91
N PRO A 92 -9.37 8.22 7.07
CA PRO A 92 -9.68 9.05 8.23
C PRO A 92 -9.19 10.52 8.12
N LEU A 93 -8.42 10.87 7.10
CA LEU A 93 -7.69 12.14 7.03
C LEU A 93 -8.38 13.20 6.17
N MET A 94 -9.22 12.78 5.23
CA MET A 94 -9.94 13.63 4.29
C MET A 94 -11.32 13.06 4.03
N THR A 95 -12.23 13.88 3.50
CA THR A 95 -13.56 13.45 3.09
C THR A 95 -13.55 12.89 1.66
N ALA A 96 -14.61 12.15 1.29
CA ALA A 96 -14.79 11.64 -0.07
C ALA A 96 -14.67 12.74 -1.14
N ALA A 97 -15.32 13.89 -0.94
CA ALA A 97 -15.28 15.01 -1.88
C ALA A 97 -13.86 15.61 -2.03
N GLU A 98 -13.10 15.66 -0.93
CA GLU A 98 -11.71 16.12 -0.98
C GLU A 98 -10.83 15.13 -1.75
N PHE A 99 -11.03 13.82 -1.56
CA PHE A 99 -10.32 12.79 -2.33
C PHE A 99 -10.65 12.84 -3.81
N ASP A 100 -11.93 12.99 -4.17
CA ASP A 100 -12.36 13.06 -5.57
C ASP A 100 -11.78 14.30 -6.27
N SER A 101 -11.74 15.45 -5.58
CA SER A 101 -11.10 16.66 -6.13
C SER A 101 -9.58 16.48 -6.30
N VAL A 102 -8.88 15.89 -5.32
CA VAL A 102 -7.44 15.63 -5.47
C VAL A 102 -7.17 14.61 -6.58
N ALA A 103 -8.01 13.60 -6.74
CA ALA A 103 -7.85 12.58 -7.78
C ALA A 103 -8.04 13.17 -9.19
N SER A 104 -9.00 14.08 -9.38
CA SER A 104 -9.32 14.70 -10.66
C SER A 104 -8.39 15.87 -11.01
N ASP A 105 -8.25 16.83 -10.09
CA ASP A 105 -7.58 18.11 -10.36
C ASP A 105 -6.10 18.10 -9.94
N LYS A 106 -5.66 17.09 -9.18
CA LYS A 106 -4.27 16.94 -8.71
C LYS A 106 -3.75 18.21 -8.03
N GLN A 107 -2.72 18.83 -8.59
CA GLN A 107 -2.11 20.06 -8.05
C GLN A 107 -3.04 21.29 -8.14
N GLN A 108 -4.04 21.26 -9.02
CA GLN A 108 -5.03 22.34 -9.16
C GLN A 108 -6.20 22.20 -8.17
N SER A 109 -6.29 21.07 -7.45
CA SER A 109 -7.31 20.89 -6.42
C SER A 109 -7.15 21.94 -5.32
N PRO A 110 -8.24 22.55 -4.83
CA PRO A 110 -8.20 23.41 -3.64
C PRO A 110 -7.71 22.65 -2.39
N PHE A 111 -7.73 21.31 -2.40
CA PHE A 111 -7.29 20.46 -1.30
C PHE A 111 -5.86 19.92 -1.49
N ALA A 112 -5.14 20.30 -2.56
CA ALA A 112 -3.78 19.81 -2.83
C ALA A 112 -2.81 20.11 -1.67
N GLY A 113 -2.87 21.33 -1.10
CA GLY A 113 -2.04 21.71 0.05
C GLY A 113 -2.35 20.87 1.29
N LYS A 114 -3.64 20.61 1.56
CA LYS A 114 -4.08 19.72 2.64
C LYS A 114 -3.54 18.30 2.43
N PHE A 115 -3.69 17.76 1.22
CA PHE A 115 -3.19 16.42 0.88
C PHE A 115 -1.68 16.28 1.14
N VAL A 116 -0.87 17.25 0.68
CA VAL A 116 0.59 17.27 0.93
C VAL A 116 0.90 17.30 2.43
N SER A 117 0.21 18.16 3.20
CA SER A 117 0.44 18.28 4.65
C SER A 117 0.12 17.00 5.46
N LEU A 118 -0.67 16.09 4.89
CA LEU A 118 -1.13 14.86 5.55
C LEU A 118 -0.31 13.62 5.16
N GLN A 119 0.66 13.74 4.24
CA GLN A 119 1.43 12.60 3.74
C GLN A 119 2.18 11.86 4.85
N ASP A 120 2.79 12.57 5.80
CA ASP A 120 3.51 11.94 6.91
C ASP A 120 2.58 11.13 7.82
N LYS A 121 1.38 11.68 8.09
CA LYS A 121 0.36 10.99 8.90
C LYS A 121 -0.16 9.75 8.19
N ALA A 122 -0.44 9.85 6.89
CA ALA A 122 -0.84 8.72 6.07
C ALA A 122 0.28 7.66 6.02
N GLY A 123 1.54 8.06 5.86
CA GLY A 123 2.70 7.18 5.83
C GLY A 123 2.90 6.42 7.15
N ALA A 124 2.71 7.08 8.29
CA ALA A 124 2.76 6.44 9.61
C ALA A 124 1.66 5.37 9.77
N ALA A 125 0.42 5.70 9.40
CA ALA A 125 -0.70 4.75 9.44
C ALA A 125 -0.48 3.58 8.45
N MET A 126 0.00 3.88 7.24
CA MET A 126 0.31 2.89 6.22
C MET A 126 1.37 1.90 6.69
N LYS A 127 2.42 2.37 7.37
CA LYS A 127 3.46 1.50 7.94
C LYS A 127 2.86 0.48 8.89
N VAL A 128 1.99 0.91 9.80
CA VAL A 128 1.31 0.02 10.76
C VAL A 128 0.39 -0.96 10.03
N ASN A 129 -0.47 -0.47 9.14
CA ASN A 129 -1.49 -1.28 8.48
C ASN A 129 -0.91 -2.28 7.46
N SER A 130 0.27 -1.98 6.91
CA SER A 130 0.85 -2.76 5.80
C SER A 130 2.05 -3.60 6.20
N GLU A 131 2.55 -3.51 7.43
CA GLU A 131 3.69 -4.32 7.90
C GLU A 131 3.48 -5.83 7.69
N PRO A 132 2.31 -6.43 8.03
CA PRO A 132 2.09 -7.87 7.80
C PRO A 132 2.15 -8.25 6.32
N LEU A 133 1.54 -7.43 5.45
CA LEU A 133 1.56 -7.64 4.00
C LEU A 133 2.97 -7.53 3.44
N LEU A 134 3.74 -6.51 3.86
CA LEU A 134 5.10 -6.30 3.42
C LEU A 134 6.02 -7.45 3.84
N LYS A 135 5.86 -7.99 5.05
CA LYS A 135 6.57 -9.20 5.50
C LYS A 135 6.27 -10.40 4.61
N THR A 136 5.01 -10.61 4.23
CA THR A 136 4.61 -11.69 3.32
C THR A 136 5.24 -11.52 1.94
N VAL A 137 5.17 -10.32 1.36
CA VAL A 137 5.79 -9.99 0.07
C VAL A 137 7.30 -10.26 0.11
N LEU A 138 7.99 -9.75 1.14
CA LEU A 138 9.44 -9.92 1.30
C LEU A 138 9.82 -11.39 1.44
N LYS A 139 9.05 -12.16 2.21
CA LYS A 139 9.27 -13.59 2.36
C LYS A 139 9.18 -14.31 1.01
N GLU A 140 8.10 -14.08 0.25
CA GLU A 140 7.91 -14.76 -1.03
C GLU A 140 8.97 -14.37 -2.07
N VAL A 141 9.30 -13.07 -2.18
CA VAL A 141 10.37 -12.59 -3.06
C VAL A 141 11.71 -13.22 -2.67
N LEU A 142 12.11 -13.13 -1.40
CA LEU A 142 13.42 -13.62 -0.97
C LEU A 142 13.54 -15.15 -1.04
N SER A 143 12.45 -15.88 -0.79
CA SER A 143 12.40 -17.33 -1.01
C SER A 143 12.64 -17.67 -2.49
N GLY A 144 11.92 -17.02 -3.41
CA GLY A 144 12.11 -17.25 -4.85
C GLY A 144 13.52 -16.92 -5.32
N VAL A 145 14.10 -15.82 -4.82
CA VAL A 145 15.48 -15.41 -5.13
C VAL A 145 16.47 -16.46 -4.61
N PHE A 146 16.33 -16.90 -3.35
CA PHE A 146 17.23 -17.85 -2.73
C PHE A 146 17.18 -19.24 -3.39
N GLU A 147 15.99 -19.73 -3.71
CA GLU A 147 15.80 -21.01 -4.40
C GLU A 147 16.42 -21.02 -5.80
N LYS A 148 16.38 -19.90 -6.52
CA LYS A 148 16.97 -19.78 -7.86
C LYS A 148 18.47 -19.54 -7.85
N ALA A 149 18.98 -18.93 -6.77
CA ALA A 149 20.41 -18.70 -6.59
C ALA A 149 21.16 -19.95 -6.15
N THR A 150 20.49 -20.90 -5.49
CA THR A 150 21.12 -22.11 -4.98
C THR A 150 20.92 -23.28 -5.96
N PRO A 151 21.98 -24.01 -6.32
CA PRO A 151 21.85 -25.19 -7.18
C PRO A 151 21.03 -26.26 -6.44
N LYS A 152 20.01 -26.81 -7.11
CA LYS A 152 19.31 -28.00 -6.63
C LYS A 152 20.30 -29.16 -6.61
N LYS A 153 20.49 -29.77 -5.43
CA LYS A 153 21.26 -31.01 -5.29
C LYS A 153 20.53 -32.17 -5.94
#